data_AF-A0A2V8XMK6-F1
#
_entry.id   AF-A0A2V8XMK6-F1
#
_cell.length_a   1.000
_cell.length_b   1.000
_cell.length_c   1.000
_cell.angle_alpha   90.00
_cell.angle_beta   90.00
_cell.angle_gamma   90.00
#
_symmetry.space_group_name_H-M   'P 1'
#
loop_
_entity.id
_entity.type
_entity.pdbx_description
1 polymer ?
#
loop_
_entity_poly.entity_id
_entity_poly.type
_entity_poly.pdbx_seq_one_letter_code
_entity_poly.pdbx_strand_id
1 'polypeptide(L)' 'MRILVIGGGGREHALVWKLKERPLVEEIWCAPGNG' A
#
# COMPACT_ATOMS: atom_id res chain seq x y z
N MET A 1 -3.99 1.64 12.07
CA MET A 1 -4.25 0.40 11.30
C MET A 1 -3.03 0.08 10.43
N ARG A 2 -2.52 -1.16 10.50
CA ARG A 2 -1.40 -1.65 9.69
C ARG A 2 -1.93 -2.46 8.50
N ILE A 3 -1.44 -2.17 7.30
CA ILE A 3 -1.93 -2.76 6.05
C ILE A 3 -0.77 -3.44 5.30
N LEU A 4 -1.03 -4.64 4.76
CA LEU A 4 -0.14 -5.33 3.84
C LEU A 4 -0.79 -5.40 2.46
N VAL A 5 -0.12 -4.86 1.45
CA VAL A 5 -0.54 -4.91 0.04
C VAL A 5 0.26 -5.97 -0.68
N ILE A 6 -0.43 -6.92 -1.32
CA ILE A 6 0.20 -8.01 -2.07
C ILE A 6 0.19 -7.69 -3.56
N GLY A 7 1.37 -7.65 -4.16
CA GLY A 7 1.59 -7.36 -5.58
C GLY A 7 2.63 -6.26 -5.81
N GLY A 8 2.87 -5.95 -7.08
CA GLY A 8 3.92 -5.03 -7.54
C GLY A 8 3.59 -4.40 -8.90
N GLY A 9 2.29 -4.25 -9.21
CA GLY A 9 1.81 -3.61 -10.42
C GLY A 9 1.37 -2.17 -10.16
N GLY A 10 1.03 -1.46 -11.24
CA GLY A 10 0.51 -0.09 -11.15
C GLY A 10 -0.78 0.02 -10.34
N ARG A 11 -1.62 -1.04 -10.32
CA ARG A 11 -2.85 -1.10 -9.52
C ARG A 11 -2.56 -1.04 -8.03
N GLU A 12 -1.63 -1.84 -7.55
CA GLU A 12 -1.24 -1.86 -6.13
C GLU A 12 -0.61 -0.53 -5.73
N HIS A 13 0.17 0.08 -6.62
CA HIS A 13 0.73 1.41 -6.40
C HIS A 13 -0.35 2.49 -6.24
N ALA A 14 -1.37 2.50 -7.11
CA ALA A 14 -2.49 3.44 -7.00
C ALA A 14 -3.29 3.23 -5.70
N LEU A 15 -3.46 1.97 -5.28
CA LEU A 15 -4.11 1.62 -4.02
C LEU A 15 -3.31 2.16 -2.83
N VAL A 16 -2.00 1.90 -2.77
CA VAL A 16 -1.10 2.41 -1.73
C VAL A 16 -1.12 3.93 -1.68
N TRP A 17 -1.12 4.60 -2.85
CA TRP A 17 -1.20 6.05 -2.94
C TRP A 17 -2.45 6.60 -2.25
N LYS A 18 -3.61 5.99 -2.49
CA LYS A 18 -4.86 6.39 -1.82
C LYS A 18 -4.94 6.01 -0.35
N LEU A 19 -4.38 4.87 0.04
CA LEU A 19 -4.35 4.45 1.44
C LEU A 19 -3.51 5.39 2.32
N LYS A 20 -2.44 5.99 1.77
CA LYS A 20 -1.61 6.99 2.47
C LYS A 20 -2.35 8.28 2.84
N GLU A 21 -3.47 8.59 2.20
CA GLU A 21 -4.27 9.81 2.48
C GLU A 21 -5.22 9.65 3.69
N ARG A 22 -5.20 8.52 4.40
CA ARG A 22 -6.16 8.22 5.47
C ARG A 22 -5.51 8.34 6.86
N PRO A 23 -6.08 9.12 7.79
CA PRO A 23 -5.50 9.33 9.13
C PRO A 23 -5.52 8.09 10.02
N LEU A 24 -6.32 7.08 9.67
CA LEU A 24 -6.41 5.81 10.41
C LEU A 24 -5.32 4.80 10.02
N VAL A 25 -4.58 5.07 8.94
CA VAL A 25 -3.51 4.20 8.45
C VAL A 25 -2.21 4.60 9.12
N GLU A 26 -1.64 3.67 9.88
CA GLU A 26 -0.37 3.89 10.61
C GLU A 26 0.82 3.45 9.76
N GLU A 27 0.70 2.33 9.06
CA GLU A 27 1.81 1.72 8.34
C GLU A 27 1.30 0.87 7.17
N ILE A 28 2.00 0.94 6.04
CA ILE A 28 1.70 0.15 4.84
C ILE A 28 2.96 -0.58 4.41
N TRP A 29 2.85 -1.91 4.33
CA TRP A 29 3.87 -2.81 3.80
C TRP A 29 3.44 -3.33 2.42
N CYS A 30 4.40 -3.56 1.52
CA CYS A 30 4.14 -4.13 0.20
C CYS A 30 5.00 -5.38 -0.02
N ALA A 31 4.42 -6.45 -0.58
CA ALA A 31 5.15 -7.69 -0.89
C ALA A 31 4.63 -8.34 -2.20
N PRO A 32 5.50 -8.67 -3.18
CA PRO A 32 6.92 -8.34 -3.24
C PRO A 32 7.17 -6.84 -3.40
N GLY A 33 6.15 -6.05 -3.73
CA GLY A 33 6.31 -4.66 -4.13
C GLY A 33 6.88 -4.54 -5.55
N ASN A 34 7.10 -3.30 -5.97
CA ASN A 34 7.94 -3.02 -7.12
C ASN A 34 9.38 -3.02 -6.59
N GLY A 35 10.27 -3.80 -7.23
CA GLY A 35 11.67 -3.92 -6.82
C GLY A 35 12.39 -2.58 -6.70
#